data_AF-E2BD40-F1
#
_entry.id   AF-E2BD40-F1
#
_cell.length_a   1.000
_cell.length_b   1.000
_cell.length_c   1.000
_cell.angle_alpha   90.00
_cell.angle_beta   90.00
_cell.angle_gamma   90.00
#
_symmetry.space_group_name_H-M   'P 1'
#
loop_
_entity.id
_entity.type
_entity.pdbx_description
1 polymer ?
#
loop_
_entity_poly.entity_id
_entity_poly.type
_entity_poly.pdbx_seq_one_letter_code
_entity_poly.pdbx_strand_id
1 'polypeptide(L)' 'YCSRACANKHGLIRKYGLNICRQCFREYAADIGFKKV' A
#
# COMPACT_ATOMS: atom_id res chain seq x y z
N TYR A 1 10.97 -2.96 -6.43
CA TYR A 1 11.43 -2.74 -5.05
C TYR A 1 10.24 -2.17 -4.25
N CYS A 2 9.31 -2.99 -3.76
CA CYS A 2 8.36 -2.50 -2.74
C CYS A 2 9.10 -2.48 -1.39
N SER A 3 10.22 -1.78 -1.34
CA SER A 3 11.37 -2.09 -0.46
C SER A 3 11.68 -1.02 0.56
N ARG A 4 10.87 0.04 0.67
CA ARG A 4 11.11 1.11 1.65
C ARG A 4 10.22 1.06 2.89
N ALA A 5 9.03 0.45 2.83
CA ALA A 5 8.10 0.43 3.97
C ALA A 5 7.93 -0.96 4.63
N CYS A 6 7.99 -2.07 3.85
CA CYS A 6 7.83 -3.40 4.42
C CYS A 6 8.51 -4.45 3.54
N ALA A 7 9.38 -5.28 4.13
CA ALA A 7 10.07 -6.39 3.43
C ALA A 7 9.14 -7.58 3.08
N ASN A 8 7.83 -7.43 3.27
CA ASN A 8 6.84 -8.49 3.04
C ASN A 8 6.48 -8.60 1.55
N LYS A 9 6.69 -9.79 0.98
CA LYS A 9 6.31 -10.13 -0.40
C LYS A 9 4.82 -10.50 -0.55
N HIS A 10 4.12 -10.71 0.57
CA HIS A 10 2.71 -11.09 0.60
C HIS A 10 1.77 -9.89 0.61
N GLY A 11 0.68 -9.97 -0.16
CA GLY A 11 -0.38 -8.96 -0.16
C GLY A 11 0.05 -7.63 -0.77
N LEU A 12 0.86 -7.65 -1.81
CA LEU A 12 1.26 -6.47 -2.56
C LEU A 12 0.11 -5.98 -3.45
N ILE A 13 -0.33 -4.74 -3.24
CA ILE A 13 -1.33 -4.06 -4.05
C ILE A 13 -0.61 -3.41 -5.24
N ARG A 14 -0.79 -4.00 -6.42
CA ARG A 14 -0.26 -3.49 -7.70
C ARG A 14 -1.28 -2.65 -8.48
N LYS A 15 -2.53 -2.61 -8.01
CA LYS A 15 -3.59 -1.84 -8.65
C LYS A 15 -3.24 -0.35 -8.61
N TYR A 16 -3.57 0.35 -9.69
CA TYR A 16 -3.31 1.80 -9.85
C TYR A 16 -1.82 2.20 -9.74
N GLY A 17 -0.89 1.27 -9.95
CA GLY A 17 0.56 1.55 -9.89
C GLY A 17 1.12 1.77 -8.49
N LEU A 18 0.32 1.54 -7.43
CA LEU A 18 0.70 1.84 -6.04
C LEU A 18 1.90 1.01 -5.56
N ASN A 19 2.02 -0.26 -5.97
CA ASN A 19 3.12 -1.15 -5.59
C ASN A 19 3.45 -1.13 -4.08
N ILE A 20 2.42 -1.08 -3.23
CA ILE A 20 2.55 -1.07 -1.76
C ILE A 20 1.90 -2.29 -1.12
N CYS A 21 2.38 -2.69 0.05
CA CYS A 21 1.82 -3.80 0.81
C CYS A 21 0.45 -3.45 1.40
N ARG A 22 -0.44 -4.43 1.64
CA ARG A 22 -1.77 -4.19 2.22
C ARG A 22 -1.75 -3.53 3.61
N GLN A 23 -0.70 -3.76 4.40
CA GLN A 23 -0.52 -3.15 5.71
C GLN A 23 -0.18 -1.66 5.54
N CYS A 24 0.84 -1.39 4.73
CA CYS A 24 1.27 -0.07 4.29
C CYS A 24 0.11 0.74 3.71
N PHE A 25 -0.74 0.12 2.88
CA PHE A 25 -1.89 0.77 2.28
C PHE A 25 -2.88 1.30 3.33
N ARG A 26 -3.05 0.64 4.48
CA ARG A 26 -3.98 1.11 5.52
C ARG A 26 -3.51 2.37 6.22
N GLU A 27 -2.19 2.53 6.37
CA GLU A 27 -1.57 3.71 6.97
C GLU A 27 -1.65 4.90 6.00
N TYR A 28 -1.26 4.68 4.74
CA TYR A 28 -1.22 5.73 3.73
C TYR A 28 -2.54 5.95 2.98
N ALA A 29 -3.57 5.13 3.21
CA ALA A 29 -4.85 5.25 2.50
C ALA A 29 -5.44 6.66 2.63
N ALA A 30 -5.40 7.23 3.83
CA ALA A 30 -5.91 8.57 4.09
C ALA A 30 -5.11 9.64 3.33
N ASP A 31 -3.78 9.54 3.32
CA ASP A 31 -2.88 10.51 2.65
C ASP A 31 -3.00 10.44 1.12
N ILE A 32 -3.23 9.24 0.58
CA ILE A 32 -3.48 9.03 -0.86
C ILE A 32 -4.88 9.56 -1.24
N GLY A 33 -5.75 9.82 -0.26
CA GLY A 33 -7.12 10.32 -0.48
C GLY A 33 -8.17 9.21 -0.61
N PHE A 34 -7.83 7.96 -0.28
CA PHE A 34 -8.83 6.91 -0.14
C PHE A 34 -9.63 7.12 1.14
N LYS A 35 -10.93 7.43 0.98
CA LYS A 35 -11.88 7.47 2.09
C LYS A 35 -12.57 6.11 2.22
N LYS A 36 -12.65 5.61 3.46
CA LYS A 36 -13.49 4.46 3.77
C LYS A 36 -14.95 4.92 3.70
N VAL A 37 -15.70 4.34 2.77
CA VAL A 37 -17.16 4.50 2.66
C VAL A 37 -17.85 3.58 3.65
#